data_AF-A0A931R053-F1
#
_entry.id   AF-A0A931R053-F1
#
_cell.length_a   1.000
_cell.length_b   1.000
_cell.length_c   1.000
_cell.angle_alpha   90.00
_cell.angle_beta   90.00
_cell.angle_gamma   90.00
#
_symmetry.space_group_name_H-M   'P 1'
#
loop_
_entity.id
_entity.type
_entity.pdbx_description
1 polymer ?
#
loop_
_entity_poly.entity_id
_entity_poly.type
_entity_poly.pdbx_seq_one_letter_code
_entity_poly.pdbx_strand_id
1 'polypeptide(L)'
;MLREIPSPSTRLGVGLCITLAIFGVFVVYALHEIRWLEDFQVNVVQKNRQASLQLLRVQNDAYLLAVLIRDMTLPDSRYPIAYYRTEFNRLHEDMDEALKREEQYAVASQAASEQRTQLKNILVDIWMTADLAFDMAEDGHEVSARYLIKTQLERKREVVSKIVAGLLDLNDQAQREAGDRINAVYSNVKREILFVVAALLLLVLGTGLYTLQANRKTFEKLHHLAERLQIQNEQLAALYDAIHAVSQEQEPNKVLQDSCEQLSRALGIARVLFFRHDAGEGRFASEAACGLDENPELADAIQKA
;
A
#
# COMPACT_ATOMS: atom_id res chain seq x y z
N MET A 1 -30.00 -32.51 -22.43
CA MET A 1 -28.70 -31.80 -22.49
C MET A 1 -28.82 -30.49 -21.73
N LEU A 2 -28.52 -30.51 -20.43
CA LEU A 2 -28.39 -29.32 -19.59
C LEU A 2 -27.04 -28.68 -19.94
N ARG A 3 -27.05 -27.68 -20.82
CA ARG A 3 -25.86 -26.89 -21.14
C ARG A 3 -25.74 -25.79 -20.09
N GLU A 4 -24.69 -25.91 -19.29
CA GLU A 4 -24.21 -24.98 -18.29
C GLU A 4 -24.35 -23.53 -18.74
N ILE A 5 -25.20 -22.78 -18.04
CA ILE A 5 -25.14 -21.32 -18.04
C ILE A 5 -23.93 -20.98 -17.16
N PRO A 6 -22.88 -20.33 -17.68
CA PRO A 6 -21.76 -19.94 -16.83
C PRO A 6 -22.29 -18.93 -15.82
N SER A 7 -22.32 -19.31 -14.54
CA SER A 7 -22.81 -18.45 -13.48
C SER A 7 -21.95 -17.17 -13.43
N PRO A 8 -22.55 -15.96 -13.42
CA PRO A 8 -21.81 -14.68 -13.44
C PRO A 8 -20.85 -14.48 -12.25
N SER A 9 -20.91 -15.33 -11.21
CA SER A 9 -20.03 -15.38 -10.05
C SER A 9 -18.58 -15.79 -10.36
N THR A 10 -18.34 -16.69 -11.32
CA THR A 10 -16.97 -17.14 -11.63
C THR A 10 -16.15 -16.05 -12.32
N ARG A 11 -16.78 -15.22 -13.16
CA ARG A 11 -16.11 -14.06 -13.80
C ARG A 11 -15.80 -12.95 -12.81
N LEU A 12 -16.62 -12.76 -11.78
CA LEU A 12 -16.37 -11.79 -10.70
C LEU A 12 -15.17 -12.22 -9.83
N GLY A 13 -15.07 -13.51 -9.52
CA GLY A 13 -13.96 -14.08 -8.74
C GLY A 13 -12.61 -13.97 -9.45
N VAL A 14 -12.57 -14.16 -10.77
CA VAL A 14 -11.33 -13.98 -11.55
C VAL A 14 -10.85 -12.54 -11.54
N GLY A 15 -11.76 -11.57 -11.67
CA GLY A 15 -11.41 -10.14 -11.58
C GLY A 15 -10.84 -9.76 -10.22
N LEU A 16 -11.42 -10.29 -9.14
CA LEU A 16 -10.94 -10.09 -7.77
C LEU A 16 -9.56 -10.72 -7.52
N CYS A 17 -9.31 -11.92 -8.06
CA CYS A 17 -8.00 -12.56 -7.93
C CYS A 17 -6.89 -11.76 -8.64
N ILE A 18 -7.18 -11.20 -9.81
CA ILE A 18 -6.20 -10.38 -10.56
C ILE A 18 -5.87 -9.10 -9.80
N THR A 19 -6.87 -8.43 -9.21
CA THR A 19 -6.60 -7.22 -8.42
C THR A 19 -5.84 -7.50 -7.14
N LEU A 20 -6.18 -8.59 -6.45
CA LEU A 20 -5.45 -9.02 -5.25
C LEU A 20 -4.00 -9.40 -5.58
N ALA A 21 -3.75 -10.04 -6.72
CA ALA A 21 -2.39 -10.37 -7.15
C ALA A 21 -1.55 -9.11 -7.45
N ILE A 22 -2.10 -8.15 -8.19
CA ILE A 22 -1.44 -6.86 -8.48
C ILE A 22 -1.18 -6.10 -7.17
N PHE A 23 -2.16 -6.06 -6.27
CA PHE A 23 -2.01 -5.43 -4.96
C PHE A 23 -0.95 -6.12 -4.11
N GLY A 24 -0.89 -7.45 -4.12
CA GLY A 24 0.13 -8.22 -3.41
C GLY A 24 1.55 -7.92 -3.90
N VAL A 25 1.76 -7.88 -5.22
CA VAL A 25 3.05 -7.49 -5.82
C VAL A 25 3.44 -6.07 -5.39
N PHE A 26 2.49 -5.16 -5.40
CA PHE A 26 2.71 -3.78 -4.96
C PHE A 26 3.09 -3.67 -3.48
N VAL A 27 2.38 -4.39 -2.60
CA VAL A 27 2.68 -4.41 -1.16
C VAL A 27 4.08 -4.98 -0.90
N VAL A 28 4.47 -6.04 -1.60
CA VAL A 28 5.82 -6.62 -1.49
C VAL A 28 6.89 -5.63 -1.95
N TYR A 29 6.66 -4.94 -3.06
CA TYR A 29 7.57 -3.92 -3.58
C TYR A 29 7.74 -2.75 -2.59
N ALA A 30 6.63 -2.18 -2.11
CA ALA A 30 6.65 -1.06 -1.16
C ALA A 30 7.32 -1.45 0.18
N LEU A 31 7.09 -2.67 0.68
CA LEU A 31 7.75 -3.16 1.90
C LEU A 31 9.25 -3.37 1.71
N HIS A 32 9.70 -3.76 0.51
CA HIS A 32 11.12 -3.92 0.20
C HIS A 32 11.84 -2.56 0.17
N GLU A 33 11.21 -1.55 -0.42
CA GLU A 33 11.76 -0.20 -0.56
C GLU A 33 11.87 0.53 0.79
N ILE A 34 10.88 0.36 1.68
CA ILE A 34 10.91 0.93 3.04
C ILE A 34 12.07 0.34 3.87
N ARG A 35 12.27 -0.99 3.81
CA ARG A 35 13.39 -1.64 4.52
C ARG A 35 14.75 -1.21 3.99
N TRP A 36 14.86 -1.02 2.68
CA TRP A 36 16.08 -0.52 2.06
C TRP A 36 16.42 0.91 2.51
N LEU A 37 15.40 1.79 2.63
CA LEU A 37 15.59 3.15 3.15
C LEU A 37 16.04 3.18 4.62
N GLU A 38 15.46 2.33 5.46
CA GLU A 38 15.77 2.28 6.89
C GLU A 38 17.23 1.85 7.13
N ASP A 39 17.69 0.80 6.43
CA ASP A 39 19.08 0.33 6.52
C ASP A 39 20.08 1.35 5.92
N PHE A 40 19.71 2.04 4.83
CA PHE A 40 20.58 3.03 4.20
C PHE A 40 20.70 4.32 5.04
N GLN A 41 19.60 4.79 5.62
CA GLN A 41 19.55 6.02 6.42
C GLN A 41 20.27 5.84 7.77
N VAL A 42 20.14 4.68 8.42
CA VAL A 42 20.84 4.41 9.69
C VAL A 42 22.34 4.22 9.45
N ASN A 43 22.73 3.46 8.42
CA ASN A 43 24.14 3.10 8.23
C ASN A 43 24.97 4.27 7.67
N VAL A 44 24.48 5.03 6.70
CA VAL A 44 25.27 6.11 6.07
C VAL A 44 25.23 7.38 6.90
N VAL A 45 24.07 7.82 7.38
CA VAL A 45 23.94 9.11 8.07
C VAL A 45 24.53 9.05 9.48
N GLN A 46 24.23 7.99 10.25
CA GLN A 46 24.72 7.92 11.64
C GLN A 46 26.23 7.71 11.70
N LYS A 47 26.78 6.83 10.85
CA LYS A 47 28.24 6.64 10.79
C LYS A 47 28.96 7.90 10.33
N ASN A 48 28.47 8.55 9.28
CA ASN A 48 29.09 9.78 8.80
C ASN A 48 29.00 10.90 9.86
N ARG A 49 27.89 11.01 10.61
CA ARG A 49 27.80 11.92 11.76
C ARG A 49 28.81 11.60 12.85
N GLN A 50 29.02 10.33 13.17
CA GLN A 50 30.03 9.89 14.15
C GLN A 50 31.45 10.18 13.65
N ALA A 51 31.76 9.93 12.38
CA ALA A 51 33.05 10.26 11.78
C ALA A 51 33.32 11.77 11.84
N SER A 52 32.37 12.60 11.43
CA SER A 52 32.49 14.06 11.49
C SER A 52 32.67 14.57 12.93
N LEU A 53 32.03 13.96 13.93
CA LEU A 53 32.26 14.30 15.34
C LEU A 53 33.71 14.05 15.77
N GLN A 54 34.33 12.96 15.31
CA GLN A 54 35.74 12.72 15.61
C GLN A 54 36.66 13.71 14.89
N LEU A 55 36.37 14.06 13.63
CA LEU A 55 37.11 15.10 12.91
C LEU A 55 37.01 16.47 13.59
N LEU A 56 35.84 16.82 14.14
CA LEU A 56 35.66 18.05 14.92
C LEU A 56 36.47 18.01 16.22
N ARG A 57 36.60 16.85 16.86
CA ARG A 57 37.49 16.68 18.01
C ARG A 57 38.95 16.93 17.61
N VAL A 58 39.42 16.33 16.52
CA VAL A 58 40.77 16.57 15.97
C VAL A 58 40.97 18.06 15.64
N GLN A 59 39.97 18.74 15.08
CA GLN A 59 40.04 20.19 14.82
C GLN A 59 40.17 21.00 16.11
N ASN A 60 39.39 20.65 17.13
CA ASN A 60 39.47 21.29 18.44
C ASN A 60 40.85 21.06 19.10
N ASP A 61 41.38 19.85 19.03
CA ASP A 61 42.68 19.51 19.60
C ASP A 61 43.82 20.20 18.83
N ALA A 62 43.69 20.35 17.52
CA ALA A 62 44.61 21.16 16.71
C ALA A 62 44.55 22.66 17.08
N TYR A 63 43.39 23.18 17.49
CA TYR A 63 43.28 24.53 18.03
C TYR A 63 43.96 24.67 19.40
N LEU A 64 43.75 23.71 20.31
CA LEU A 64 44.46 23.67 21.59
C LEU A 64 45.97 23.56 21.42
N LEU A 65 46.41 22.76 20.43
CA LEU A 65 47.81 22.66 20.03
C LEU A 65 48.38 24.02 19.59
N ALA A 66 47.62 24.82 18.83
CA ALA A 66 48.03 26.17 18.44
C ALA A 66 48.23 27.09 19.66
N VAL A 67 47.36 26.99 20.67
CA VAL A 67 47.47 27.75 21.92
C VAL A 67 48.74 27.34 22.68
N LEU A 68 48.99 26.03 22.82
CA LEU A 68 50.21 25.52 23.45
C LEU A 68 51.47 25.98 22.71
N ILE A 69 51.50 25.87 21.38
CA ILE A 69 52.62 26.32 20.58
C ILE A 69 52.87 27.82 20.75
N ARG A 70 51.82 28.63 20.72
CA ARG A 70 51.93 30.07 20.97
C ARG A 70 52.55 30.33 22.35
N ASP A 71 52.03 29.69 23.40
CA ASP A 71 52.49 29.92 24.77
C ASP A 71 53.95 29.44 24.96
N MET A 72 54.34 28.34 24.29
CA MET A 72 55.73 27.85 24.23
C MET A 72 56.68 28.77 23.45
N THR A 73 56.19 29.66 22.60
CA THR A 73 57.03 30.50 21.72
C THR A 73 57.11 31.95 22.17
N LEU A 74 56.39 32.33 23.24
CA LEU A 74 56.46 33.66 23.82
C LEU A 74 57.86 33.96 24.40
N PRO A 75 58.45 35.15 24.12
CA PRO A 75 59.77 35.54 24.63
C PRO A 75 59.86 35.55 26.16
N ASP A 76 58.79 35.97 26.84
CA ASP A 76 58.69 36.04 28.31
C ASP A 76 57.83 34.90 28.89
N SER A 77 57.87 33.71 28.27
CA SER A 77 57.13 32.56 28.78
C SER A 77 57.53 32.27 30.22
N ARG A 78 56.54 32.26 31.13
CA ARG A 78 56.74 31.95 32.55
C ARG A 78 57.27 30.52 32.78
N TYR A 79 57.03 29.61 31.83
CA TYR A 79 57.41 28.20 31.94
C TYR A 79 58.42 27.78 30.85
N PRO A 80 59.36 26.87 31.18
CA PRO A 80 60.25 26.25 30.22
C PRO A 80 59.47 25.30 29.30
N ILE A 81 59.98 25.04 28.09
CA ILE A 81 59.33 24.17 27.10
C ILE A 81 59.00 22.80 27.67
N ALA A 82 59.90 22.20 28.44
CA ALA A 82 59.70 20.88 29.05
C ALA A 82 58.42 20.78 29.91
N TYR A 83 57.94 21.90 30.48
CA TYR A 83 56.70 21.93 31.26
C TYR A 83 55.46 21.53 30.43
N TYR A 84 55.47 21.83 29.13
CA TYR A 84 54.32 21.59 28.25
C TYR A 84 54.27 20.16 27.69
N ARG A 85 55.31 19.34 27.89
CA ARG A 85 55.41 17.98 27.33
C ARG A 85 54.21 17.10 27.69
N THR A 86 53.74 17.18 28.93
CA THR A 86 52.61 16.37 29.40
C THR A 86 51.31 16.71 28.65
N GLU A 87 50.98 18.00 28.52
CA GLU A 87 49.77 18.42 27.79
C GLU A 87 49.89 18.13 26.29
N PHE A 88 51.11 18.22 25.75
CA PHE A 88 51.36 17.88 24.35
C PHE A 88 51.14 16.40 24.06
N ASN A 89 51.63 15.51 24.95
CA ASN A 89 51.39 14.07 24.85
C ASN A 89 49.91 13.72 24.97
N ARG A 90 49.18 14.41 25.86
CA ARG A 90 47.73 14.23 25.99
C ARG A 90 47.01 14.55 24.67
N LEU A 91 47.35 15.66 24.01
CA LEU A 91 46.76 15.99 22.70
C LEU A 91 47.16 15.00 21.61
N HIS A 92 48.38 14.48 21.64
CA HIS A 92 48.81 13.42 20.71
C HIS A 92 47.91 12.19 20.85
N GLU A 93 47.74 11.68 22.08
CA GLU A 93 46.88 10.53 22.37
C GLU A 93 45.42 10.78 21.98
N ASP A 94 44.87 11.94 22.34
CA ASP A 94 43.49 12.33 22.02
C ASP A 94 43.24 12.35 20.50
N MET A 95 44.17 12.95 19.74
CA MET A 95 44.05 13.04 18.28
C MET A 95 44.21 11.68 17.61
N ASP A 96 45.13 10.82 18.08
CA ASP A 96 45.31 9.47 17.55
C ASP A 96 44.09 8.58 17.85
N GLU A 97 43.52 8.68 19.05
CA GLU A 97 42.29 7.97 19.40
C GLU A 97 41.10 8.46 18.56
N ALA A 98 40.96 9.78 18.38
CA ALA A 98 39.91 10.37 17.55
C ALA A 98 40.02 9.88 16.11
N LEU A 99 41.22 9.81 15.53
CA LEU A 99 41.43 9.30 14.17
C LEU A 99 41.13 7.81 14.03
N LYS A 100 41.52 6.99 15.01
CA LYS A 100 41.16 5.56 15.03
C LYS A 100 39.66 5.37 15.06
N ARG A 101 38.93 6.19 15.84
CA ARG A 101 37.47 6.15 15.90
C ARG A 101 36.84 6.69 14.61
N GLU A 102 37.40 7.74 14.01
CA GLU A 102 36.92 8.28 12.73
C GLU A 102 36.93 7.21 11.63
N GLU A 103 38.04 6.47 11.52
CA GLU A 103 38.23 5.44 10.50
C GLU A 103 37.21 4.29 10.60
N GLN A 104 36.67 4.00 11.79
CA GLN A 104 35.62 2.99 11.99
C GLN A 104 34.27 3.39 11.40
N TYR A 105 34.01 4.70 11.30
CA TYR A 105 32.73 5.26 10.84
C TYR A 105 32.85 6.00 9.50
N ALA A 106 34.08 6.17 9.02
CA ALA A 106 34.44 6.88 7.81
C ALA A 106 33.71 6.37 6.56
N VAL A 107 33.33 7.31 5.69
CA VAL A 107 32.90 6.97 4.33
C VAL A 107 34.09 6.43 3.53
N ALA A 108 33.89 5.26 2.91
CA ALA A 108 34.86 4.64 2.03
C ALA A 108 34.85 5.33 0.65
N SER A 109 35.57 6.44 0.53
CA SER A 109 35.89 7.08 -0.75
C SER A 109 37.40 7.20 -0.92
N GLN A 110 37.86 7.08 -2.17
CA GLN A 110 39.30 7.17 -2.49
C GLN A 110 39.89 8.51 -2.04
N ALA A 111 39.22 9.62 -2.35
CA ALA A 111 39.66 10.97 -1.97
C ALA A 111 39.74 11.15 -0.45
N ALA A 112 38.77 10.63 0.30
CA ALA A 112 38.80 10.71 1.76
C ALA A 112 39.88 9.81 2.35
N SER A 113 40.13 8.63 1.77
CA SER A 113 41.24 7.74 2.17
C SER A 113 42.61 8.39 1.97
N GLU A 114 42.81 9.08 0.85
CA GLU A 114 44.05 9.82 0.56
C GLU A 114 44.25 10.97 1.56
N GLN A 115 43.22 11.77 1.84
CA GLN A 115 43.29 12.84 2.83
C GLN A 115 43.53 12.32 4.26
N ARG A 116 42.93 11.20 4.66
CA ARG A 116 43.19 10.55 5.96
C ARG A 116 44.65 10.11 6.07
N THR A 117 45.20 9.55 4.99
CA THR A 117 46.61 9.14 4.95
C THR A 117 47.52 10.36 5.09
N GLN A 118 47.23 11.45 4.37
CA GLN A 118 47.96 12.71 4.50
C GLN A 118 47.88 13.28 5.93
N LEU A 119 46.69 13.22 6.55
CA LEU A 119 46.46 13.67 7.93
C LEU A 119 47.29 12.87 8.94
N LYS A 120 47.29 11.54 8.82
CA LYS A 120 48.10 10.65 9.67
C LYS A 120 49.59 10.98 9.52
N ASN A 121 50.07 11.14 8.29
CA ASN A 121 51.48 11.44 8.02
C ASN A 121 51.91 12.80 8.59
N ILE A 122 51.11 13.85 8.42
CA ILE A 122 51.47 15.17 8.96
C ILE A 122 51.45 15.19 10.49
N LEU A 123 50.55 14.45 11.14
CA LEU A 123 50.52 14.35 12.60
C LEU A 123 51.75 13.64 13.14
N VAL A 124 52.14 12.51 12.53
CA VAL A 124 53.40 11.81 12.87
C VAL A 124 54.58 12.76 12.79
N ASP A 125 54.66 13.58 11.73
CA ASP A 125 55.73 14.56 11.55
C ASP A 125 55.68 15.70 12.59
N ILE A 126 54.49 16.17 12.99
CA ILE A 126 54.34 17.13 14.09
C ILE A 126 54.89 16.54 15.39
N TRP A 127 54.51 15.31 15.74
CA TRP A 127 54.90 14.65 16.98
C TRP A 127 56.40 14.41 17.05
N MET A 128 57.01 13.89 15.97
CA MET A 128 58.48 13.75 15.89
C MET A 128 59.22 15.09 16.03
N THR A 129 58.69 16.16 15.42
CA THR A 129 59.33 17.48 15.51
C THR A 129 59.17 18.09 16.90
N ALA A 130 58.06 17.81 17.58
CA ALA A 130 57.82 18.25 18.94
C ALA A 130 58.72 17.52 19.93
N ASP A 131 58.86 16.20 19.82
CA ASP A 131 59.76 15.42 20.65
C ASP A 131 61.20 15.93 20.54
N LEU A 132 61.67 16.18 19.32
CA LEU A 132 62.97 16.82 19.09
C LEU A 132 63.08 18.20 19.78
N ALA A 133 62.03 19.01 19.75
CA ALA A 133 62.02 20.30 20.42
C ALA A 133 62.07 20.18 21.95
N PHE A 134 61.32 19.24 22.53
CA PHE A 134 61.34 19.00 23.96
C PHE A 134 62.69 18.43 24.43
N ASP A 135 63.28 17.51 23.66
CA ASP A 135 64.59 16.94 23.97
C ASP A 135 65.69 18.02 23.93
N MET A 136 65.66 18.90 22.91
CA MET A 136 66.55 20.06 22.85
C MET A 136 66.38 20.99 24.06
N ALA A 137 65.15 21.20 24.52
CA ALA A 137 64.88 22.02 25.69
C ALA A 137 65.40 21.38 26.99
N GLU A 138 65.25 20.06 27.14
CA GLU A 138 65.81 19.30 28.27
C GLU A 138 67.34 19.33 28.29
N ASP A 139 67.97 19.32 27.11
CA ASP A 139 69.42 19.49 26.95
C ASP A 139 69.90 20.94 27.18
N GLY A 140 69.00 21.86 27.55
CA GLY A 140 69.31 23.26 27.84
C GLY A 140 69.30 24.18 26.62
N HIS A 141 68.97 23.68 25.43
CA HIS A 141 68.91 24.44 24.17
C HIS A 141 67.53 25.09 23.95
N GLU A 142 67.00 25.76 24.98
CA GLU A 142 65.66 26.33 25.01
C GLU A 142 65.37 27.27 23.82
N VAL A 143 66.34 28.11 23.43
CA VAL A 143 66.18 29.06 22.31
C VAL A 143 66.01 28.33 20.98
N SER A 144 66.81 27.29 20.75
CA SER A 144 66.73 26.45 19.54
C SER A 144 65.41 25.69 19.49
N ALA A 145 64.95 25.18 20.64
CA ALA A 145 63.65 24.53 20.77
C ALA A 145 62.50 25.49 20.44
N ARG A 146 62.48 26.71 21.02
CA ARG A 146 61.47 27.74 20.69
C ARG A 146 61.46 28.09 19.22
N TYR A 147 62.64 28.20 18.60
CA TYR A 147 62.77 28.47 17.18
C TYR A 147 62.19 27.34 16.31
N LEU A 148 62.50 26.08 16.64
CA LEU A 148 61.98 24.91 15.92
C LEU A 148 60.45 24.85 16.00
N ILE A 149 59.90 25.02 17.21
CA ILE A 149 58.45 25.04 17.43
C ILE A 149 57.79 26.15 16.58
N LYS A 150 58.31 27.38 16.67
CA LYS A 150 57.74 28.54 15.96
C LYS A 150 57.76 28.40 14.44
N THR A 151 58.81 27.80 13.88
CA THR A 151 59.02 27.77 12.43
C THR A 151 58.43 26.54 11.75
N GLN A 152 58.38 25.41 12.44
CA GLN A 152 57.95 24.13 11.87
C GLN A 152 56.58 23.71 12.38
N LEU A 153 56.38 23.61 13.70
CA LEU A 153 55.13 23.06 14.26
C LEU A 153 53.92 23.90 13.88
N GLU A 154 54.03 25.23 13.94
CA GLU A 154 52.93 26.13 13.55
C GLU A 154 52.45 25.91 12.11
N ARG A 155 53.39 25.75 11.17
CA ARG A 155 53.08 25.50 9.77
C ARG A 155 52.39 24.15 9.59
N LYS A 156 52.93 23.10 10.22
CA LYS A 156 52.38 21.75 10.10
C LYS A 156 50.98 21.65 10.72
N ARG A 157 50.75 22.32 11.85
CA ARG A 157 49.44 22.42 12.51
C ARG A 157 48.39 23.13 11.65
N GLU A 158 48.77 24.14 10.85
CA GLU A 158 47.86 24.76 9.88
C GLU A 158 47.44 23.77 8.76
N VAL A 159 48.39 22.95 8.28
CA VAL A 159 48.11 21.89 7.30
C VAL A 159 47.10 20.88 7.85
N VAL A 160 47.23 20.48 9.12
CA VAL A 160 46.23 19.63 9.81
C VAL A 160 44.83 20.24 9.73
N SER A 161 44.69 21.51 10.13
CA SER A 161 43.40 22.20 10.09
C SER A 161 42.77 22.23 8.70
N LYS A 162 43.60 22.40 7.66
CA LYS A 162 43.14 22.39 6.26
C LYS A 162 42.68 21.02 5.80
N ILE A 163 43.42 19.95 6.13
CA ILE A 163 43.05 18.58 5.75
C ILE A 163 41.76 18.16 6.47
N VAL A 164 41.65 18.45 7.77
CA VAL A 164 40.44 18.14 8.56
C VAL A 164 39.21 18.86 8.00
N ALA A 165 39.34 20.14 7.62
CA ALA A 165 38.24 20.86 6.95
C ALA A 165 37.84 20.21 5.62
N GLY A 166 38.81 19.74 4.83
CA GLY A 166 38.55 19.00 3.59
C GLY A 166 37.81 17.68 3.83
N LEU A 167 38.19 16.94 4.87
CA LEU A 167 37.52 15.70 5.25
C LEU A 167 36.08 15.95 5.73
N LEU A 168 35.85 17.03 6.48
CA LEU A 168 34.51 17.43 6.91
C LEU A 168 33.62 17.81 5.71
N ASP A 169 34.16 18.48 4.70
CA ASP A 169 33.44 18.81 3.47
C ASP A 169 33.08 17.54 2.67
N LEU A 170 34.02 16.60 2.53
CA LEU A 170 33.74 15.29 1.90
C LEU A 170 32.65 14.51 2.64
N ASN A 171 32.65 14.57 3.97
CA ASN A 171 31.61 13.97 4.79
C ASN A 171 30.25 14.66 4.59
N ASP A 172 30.20 16.00 4.56
CA ASP A 172 28.97 16.77 4.29
C ASP A 172 28.40 16.47 2.90
N GLN A 173 29.25 16.42 1.87
CA GLN A 173 28.87 16.03 0.52
C GLN A 173 28.25 14.62 0.49
N ALA A 174 28.89 13.65 1.14
CA ALA A 174 28.36 12.29 1.23
C ALA A 174 27.02 12.22 1.99
N GLN A 175 26.79 13.08 3.00
CA GLN A 175 25.48 13.18 3.68
C GLN A 175 24.41 13.79 2.77
N ARG A 176 24.74 14.84 2.01
CA ARG A 176 23.82 15.48 1.06
C ARG A 176 23.41 14.53 -0.05
N GLU A 177 24.38 13.83 -0.66
CA GLU A 177 24.09 12.86 -1.71
C GLU A 177 23.19 11.71 -1.20
N ALA A 178 23.43 11.25 0.03
CA ALA A 178 22.56 10.27 0.67
C ALA A 178 21.13 10.82 0.89
N GLY A 179 21.01 12.07 1.35
CA GLY A 179 19.73 12.75 1.51
C GLY A 179 18.95 12.93 0.20
N ASP A 180 19.64 13.30 -0.87
CA ASP A 180 19.04 13.48 -2.20
C ASP A 180 18.54 12.15 -2.78
N ARG A 181 19.32 11.07 -2.62
CA ARG A 181 18.89 9.71 -3.03
C ARG A 181 17.66 9.26 -2.25
N ILE A 182 17.60 9.53 -0.94
CA ILE A 182 16.42 9.22 -0.11
C ILE A 182 15.18 9.98 -0.62
N ASN A 183 15.31 11.29 -0.87
CA ASN A 183 14.20 12.11 -1.37
C ASN A 183 13.71 11.67 -2.76
N ALA A 184 14.62 11.24 -3.64
CA ALA A 184 14.27 10.73 -4.96
C ALA A 184 13.40 9.46 -4.87
N VAL A 185 13.74 8.53 -3.97
CA VAL A 185 12.97 7.30 -3.76
C VAL A 185 11.58 7.59 -3.19
N TYR A 186 11.46 8.49 -2.20
CA TYR A 186 10.16 8.94 -1.69
C TYR A 186 9.26 9.55 -2.78
N SER A 187 9.83 10.26 -3.74
CA SER A 187 9.06 10.87 -4.84
C SER A 187 8.49 9.83 -5.81
N ASN A 188 9.23 8.74 -6.06
CA ASN A 188 8.81 7.67 -6.95
C ASN A 188 7.74 6.79 -6.29
N VAL A 189 7.93 6.39 -5.03
CA VAL A 189 6.94 5.63 -4.25
C VAL A 189 5.59 6.35 -4.21
N LYS A 190 5.59 7.67 -3.99
CA LYS A 190 4.35 8.46 -3.97
C LYS A 190 3.61 8.42 -5.31
N ARG A 191 4.33 8.42 -6.42
CA ARG A 191 3.75 8.39 -7.77
C ARG A 191 3.20 7.00 -8.11
N GLU A 192 3.89 5.95 -7.69
CA GLU A 192 3.46 4.56 -7.90
C GLU A 192 2.24 4.17 -7.06
N ILE A 193 2.16 4.63 -5.79
CA ILE A 193 0.93 4.52 -4.97
C ILE A 193 -0.26 5.14 -5.72
N LEU A 194 -0.07 6.32 -6.31
CA LEU A 194 -1.11 7.04 -7.05
C LEU A 194 -1.58 6.26 -8.29
N PHE A 195 -0.66 5.63 -9.02
CA PHE A 195 -1.01 4.76 -10.16
C PHE A 195 -1.80 3.54 -9.73
N VAL A 196 -1.42 2.86 -8.64
CA VAL A 196 -2.14 1.69 -8.15
C VAL A 196 -3.53 2.06 -7.63
N VAL A 197 -3.64 3.16 -6.88
CA VAL A 197 -4.94 3.68 -6.42
C VAL A 197 -5.83 4.06 -7.61
N ALA A 198 -5.27 4.73 -8.63
CA ALA A 198 -6.01 5.06 -9.85
C ALA A 198 -6.45 3.80 -10.62
N ALA A 199 -5.59 2.79 -10.74
CA ALA A 199 -5.92 1.53 -11.39
C ALA A 199 -7.02 0.76 -10.65
N LEU A 200 -6.96 0.70 -9.31
CA LEU A 200 -8.01 0.09 -8.48
C LEU A 200 -9.33 0.86 -8.61
N LEU A 201 -9.30 2.18 -8.59
CA LEU A 201 -10.49 3.01 -8.81
C LEU A 201 -11.11 2.75 -10.17
N LEU A 202 -10.31 2.72 -11.23
CA LEU A 202 -10.78 2.41 -12.59
C LEU A 202 -11.38 1.01 -12.68
N LEU A 203 -10.82 0.05 -11.95
CA LEU A 203 -11.33 -1.32 -11.94
C LEU A 203 -12.65 -1.43 -11.18
N VAL A 204 -12.78 -0.77 -10.03
CA VAL A 204 -14.05 -0.69 -9.27
C VAL A 204 -15.12 0.07 -10.07
N LEU A 205 -14.77 1.19 -10.69
CA LEU A 205 -15.68 1.94 -11.56
C LEU A 205 -16.08 1.13 -12.79
N GLY A 206 -15.13 0.44 -13.42
CA GLY A 206 -15.39 -0.41 -14.59
C GLY A 206 -16.31 -1.57 -14.26
N THR A 207 -16.07 -2.26 -13.13
CA THR A 207 -16.96 -3.34 -12.67
C THR A 207 -18.34 -2.82 -12.24
N GLY A 208 -18.41 -1.66 -11.57
CA GLY A 208 -19.67 -1.00 -11.24
C GLY A 208 -20.49 -0.58 -12.46
N LEU A 209 -19.87 0.04 -13.47
CA LEU A 209 -20.54 0.46 -14.70
C LEU A 209 -20.97 -0.75 -15.56
N TYR A 210 -20.15 -1.78 -15.63
CA TYR A 210 -20.46 -3.00 -16.39
C TYR A 210 -21.65 -3.76 -15.77
N THR A 211 -21.73 -3.85 -14.44
CA THR A 211 -22.87 -4.46 -13.74
C THR A 211 -24.15 -3.64 -13.89
N LEU A 212 -24.06 -2.30 -13.87
CA LEU A 212 -25.21 -1.43 -14.15
C LEU A 212 -25.75 -1.59 -15.58
N GLN A 213 -24.89 -1.70 -16.59
CA GLN A 213 -25.30 -1.97 -17.97
C GLN A 213 -25.91 -3.37 -18.15
N ALA A 214 -25.34 -4.38 -17.47
CA ALA A 214 -25.90 -5.73 -17.47
C ALA A 214 -27.28 -5.77 -16.80
N ASN A 215 -27.50 -5.02 -15.72
CA ASN A 215 -28.80 -4.89 -15.08
C ASN A 215 -29.86 -4.24 -16.00
N ARG A 216 -29.50 -3.21 -16.77
CA ARG A 216 -30.44 -2.61 -17.76
C ARG A 216 -30.90 -3.59 -18.83
N LYS A 217 -30.01 -4.42 -19.38
CA LYS A 217 -30.36 -5.47 -20.36
C LYS A 217 -31.19 -6.60 -19.76
N THR A 218 -31.08 -6.82 -18.46
CA THR A 218 -31.88 -7.84 -17.76
C THR A 218 -33.29 -7.33 -17.48
N PHE A 219 -33.45 -6.01 -17.30
CA PHE A 219 -34.75 -5.34 -17.19
C PHE A 219 -35.59 -5.39 -18.48
N GLU A 220 -34.97 -5.36 -19.66
CA GLU A 220 -35.68 -5.61 -20.93
C GLU A 220 -36.24 -7.03 -21.00
N LYS A 221 -35.55 -8.02 -20.41
CA LYS A 221 -36.07 -9.40 -20.31
C LYS A 221 -37.14 -9.58 -19.23
N LEU A 222 -37.14 -8.73 -18.20
CA LEU A 222 -38.19 -8.72 -17.17
C LEU A 222 -39.53 -8.17 -17.70
N HIS A 223 -39.51 -7.24 -18.66
CA HIS A 223 -40.74 -6.81 -19.33
C HIS A 223 -41.46 -7.97 -20.03
N HIS A 224 -40.70 -8.89 -20.64
CA HIS A 224 -41.27 -10.04 -21.34
C HIS A 224 -41.82 -11.14 -20.39
N LEU A 225 -41.41 -11.14 -19.11
CA LEU A 225 -41.94 -12.01 -18.06
C LEU A 225 -43.13 -11.38 -17.31
N ALA A 226 -43.13 -10.05 -17.13
CA ALA A 226 -44.27 -9.31 -16.59
C ALA A 226 -45.50 -9.45 -17.51
N GLU A 227 -45.28 -9.47 -18.83
CA GLU A 227 -46.33 -9.68 -19.84
C GLU A 227 -46.98 -11.08 -19.74
N ARG A 228 -46.20 -12.12 -19.37
CA ARG A 228 -46.74 -13.47 -19.13
C ARG A 228 -47.55 -13.59 -17.84
N LEU A 229 -47.18 -12.86 -16.78
CA LEU A 229 -47.98 -12.80 -15.55
C LEU A 229 -49.26 -11.98 -15.74
N GLN A 230 -49.26 -11.01 -16.65
CA GLN A 230 -50.46 -10.21 -16.97
C GLN A 230 -51.52 -11.04 -17.71
N ILE A 231 -51.09 -11.93 -18.62
CA ILE A 231 -51.99 -12.87 -19.32
C ILE A 231 -52.57 -13.96 -18.39
N GLN A 232 -51.87 -14.32 -17.31
CA GLN A 232 -52.43 -15.24 -16.29
C GLN A 232 -53.39 -14.56 -15.31
N ASN A 233 -53.26 -13.25 -15.08
CA ASN A 233 -54.13 -12.53 -14.15
C ASN A 233 -55.52 -12.20 -14.75
N GLU A 234 -55.64 -12.06 -16.07
CA GLU A 234 -56.95 -11.94 -16.75
C GLU A 234 -57.83 -13.18 -16.55
N GLN A 235 -57.23 -14.37 -16.49
CA GLN A 235 -57.96 -15.63 -16.28
C GLN A 235 -58.50 -15.76 -14.85
N LEU A 236 -57.81 -15.20 -13.85
CA LEU A 236 -58.32 -15.18 -12.46
C LEU A 236 -59.44 -14.14 -12.27
N ALA A 237 -59.39 -13.00 -12.96
CA ALA A 237 -60.44 -11.99 -12.88
C ALA A 237 -61.76 -12.49 -13.49
N ALA A 238 -61.71 -13.19 -14.63
CA ALA A 238 -62.88 -13.80 -15.24
C ALA A 238 -63.49 -14.93 -14.37
N LEU A 239 -62.65 -15.69 -13.67
CA LEU A 239 -63.11 -16.72 -12.73
C LEU A 239 -63.79 -16.10 -11.50
N TYR A 240 -63.30 -14.94 -11.02
CA TYR A 240 -63.88 -14.24 -9.88
C TYR A 240 -65.24 -13.60 -10.21
N ASP A 241 -65.40 -13.07 -11.42
CA ASP A 241 -66.64 -12.45 -11.89
C ASP A 241 -67.74 -13.51 -12.17
N ALA A 242 -67.35 -14.67 -12.73
CA ALA A 242 -68.27 -15.79 -12.95
C ALA A 242 -68.77 -16.42 -11.65
N ILE A 243 -67.92 -16.54 -10.62
CA ILE A 243 -68.33 -17.06 -9.30
C ILE A 243 -69.26 -16.07 -8.58
N HIS A 244 -69.07 -14.76 -8.77
CA HIS A 244 -69.94 -13.74 -8.17
C HIS A 244 -71.32 -13.68 -8.84
N ALA A 245 -71.42 -13.86 -10.16
CA ALA A 245 -72.69 -13.91 -10.88
C ALA A 245 -73.56 -15.11 -10.47
N VAL A 246 -72.94 -16.25 -10.13
CA VAL A 246 -73.64 -17.47 -9.68
C VAL A 246 -74.24 -17.31 -8.27
N SER A 247 -73.75 -16.36 -7.46
CA SER A 247 -74.11 -16.27 -6.05
C SER A 247 -75.31 -15.36 -5.74
N GLN A 248 -75.86 -14.62 -6.72
CA GLN A 248 -76.79 -13.52 -6.40
C GLN A 248 -78.08 -13.37 -7.23
N GLU A 249 -78.46 -14.29 -8.13
CA GLU A 249 -79.77 -14.17 -8.82
C GLU A 249 -80.69 -15.40 -8.74
N GLN A 250 -81.94 -15.10 -8.40
CA GLN A 250 -83.03 -15.98 -8.00
C GLN A 250 -83.81 -16.53 -9.21
N GLU A 251 -83.15 -16.98 -10.28
CA GLU A 251 -83.77 -17.77 -11.37
C GLU A 251 -82.79 -18.81 -11.95
N PRO A 252 -82.77 -20.05 -11.41
CA PRO A 252 -81.64 -20.97 -11.60
C PRO A 252 -81.47 -21.52 -13.03
N ASN A 253 -82.55 -21.79 -13.76
CA ASN A 253 -82.42 -22.63 -14.97
C ASN A 253 -81.85 -21.92 -16.21
N LYS A 254 -82.06 -20.61 -16.39
CA LYS A 254 -81.54 -19.90 -17.58
C LYS A 254 -80.05 -19.56 -17.48
N VAL A 255 -79.61 -19.18 -16.27
CA VAL A 255 -78.21 -18.80 -16.02
C VAL A 255 -77.28 -20.00 -16.06
N LEU A 256 -77.75 -21.16 -15.57
CA LEU A 256 -77.02 -22.43 -15.67
C LEU A 256 -76.79 -22.84 -17.14
N GLN A 257 -77.74 -22.59 -18.03
CA GLN A 257 -77.62 -22.96 -19.45
C GLN A 257 -76.64 -22.04 -20.20
N ASP A 258 -76.70 -20.73 -19.98
CA ASP A 258 -75.81 -19.77 -20.64
C ASP A 258 -74.34 -19.92 -20.16
N SER A 259 -74.16 -20.17 -18.85
CA SER A 259 -72.85 -20.47 -18.27
C SER A 259 -72.30 -21.82 -18.77
N CYS A 260 -73.17 -22.81 -19.01
CA CYS A 260 -72.78 -24.11 -19.54
C CYS A 260 -72.25 -24.01 -20.99
N GLU A 261 -72.86 -23.17 -21.83
CA GLU A 261 -72.38 -22.93 -23.20
C GLU A 261 -71.06 -22.17 -23.26
N GLN A 262 -70.85 -21.20 -22.36
CA GLN A 262 -69.56 -20.50 -22.26
C GLN A 262 -68.44 -21.43 -21.81
N LEU A 263 -68.70 -22.30 -20.82
CA LEU A 263 -67.72 -23.26 -20.31
C LEU A 263 -67.33 -24.32 -21.35
N SER A 264 -68.29 -24.85 -22.14
CA SER A 264 -67.98 -25.84 -23.19
C SER A 264 -67.09 -25.23 -24.28
N ARG A 265 -67.37 -23.98 -24.69
CA ARG A 265 -66.57 -23.25 -25.68
C ARG A 265 -65.17 -22.90 -25.16
N ALA A 266 -65.06 -22.47 -23.91
CA ALA A 266 -63.77 -22.07 -23.33
C ALA A 266 -62.82 -23.25 -23.08
N LEU A 267 -63.37 -24.41 -22.69
CA LEU A 267 -62.57 -25.58 -22.32
C LEU A 267 -62.46 -26.62 -23.45
N GLY A 268 -63.24 -26.49 -24.54
CA GLY A 268 -63.26 -27.43 -25.65
C GLY A 268 -63.81 -28.81 -25.27
N ILE A 269 -64.68 -28.88 -24.26
CA ILE A 269 -65.22 -30.13 -23.71
C ILE A 269 -66.60 -30.42 -24.34
N ALA A 270 -66.80 -31.67 -24.78
CA ALA A 270 -67.98 -32.07 -25.56
C ALA A 270 -69.31 -32.04 -24.78
N ARG A 271 -69.29 -32.26 -23.46
CA ARG A 271 -70.49 -32.24 -22.62
C ARG A 271 -70.16 -31.83 -21.18
N VAL A 272 -70.97 -30.93 -20.62
CA VAL A 272 -70.87 -30.49 -19.22
C VAL A 272 -72.21 -30.80 -18.54
N LEU A 273 -72.12 -31.43 -17.35
CA LEU A 273 -73.27 -31.84 -16.55
C LEU A 273 -73.18 -31.16 -15.17
N PHE A 274 -74.27 -30.49 -14.78
CA PHE A 274 -74.42 -29.92 -13.45
C PHE A 274 -75.31 -30.82 -12.59
N PHE A 275 -74.82 -31.18 -11.41
CA PHE A 275 -75.55 -31.96 -10.43
C PHE A 275 -75.76 -31.13 -9.17
N ARG A 276 -77.00 -31.11 -8.66
CA ARG A 276 -77.29 -30.64 -7.31
C ARG A 276 -77.31 -31.84 -6.38
N HIS A 277 -76.55 -31.74 -5.29
CA HIS A 277 -76.56 -32.72 -4.22
C HIS A 277 -77.65 -32.34 -3.21
N ASP A 278 -78.70 -33.16 -3.11
CA ASP A 278 -79.71 -33.00 -2.07
C ASP A 278 -79.26 -33.77 -0.81
N ALA A 279 -78.94 -33.00 0.23
CA ALA A 279 -78.42 -33.54 1.49
C ALA A 279 -79.46 -34.36 2.27
N GLY A 280 -80.75 -34.30 1.93
CA GLY A 280 -81.81 -35.07 2.60
C GLY A 280 -81.96 -36.53 2.15
N GLU A 281 -81.64 -36.84 0.89
CA GLU A 281 -81.82 -38.18 0.30
C GLU A 281 -80.52 -38.85 -0.18
N GLY A 282 -79.36 -38.18 -0.07
CA GLY A 282 -78.06 -38.74 -0.46
C GLY A 282 -77.96 -39.05 -1.96
N ARG A 283 -78.75 -38.35 -2.78
CA ARG A 283 -78.83 -38.53 -4.23
C ARG A 283 -78.41 -37.27 -4.97
N PHE A 284 -77.74 -37.47 -6.10
CA PHE A 284 -77.41 -36.40 -7.05
C PHE A 284 -78.53 -36.30 -8.08
N ALA A 285 -79.14 -35.12 -8.19
CA ALA A 285 -80.11 -34.82 -9.24
C ALA A 285 -79.42 -33.99 -10.33
N SER A 286 -79.55 -34.39 -11.60
CA SER A 286 -79.06 -33.59 -12.73
C SER A 286 -79.97 -32.38 -12.93
N GLU A 287 -79.40 -31.17 -12.92
CA GLU A 287 -80.16 -29.91 -13.00
C GLU A 287 -79.96 -29.21 -14.36
N ALA A 288 -78.82 -29.39 -15.02
CA ALA A 288 -78.58 -28.90 -16.38
C ALA A 288 -77.51 -29.74 -17.13
N ALA A 289 -77.67 -29.87 -18.45
CA ALA A 289 -76.72 -30.54 -19.34
C ALA A 289 -76.61 -29.76 -20.66
N CYS A 290 -75.39 -29.46 -21.13
CA CYS A 290 -75.19 -28.92 -22.48
C CYS A 290 -73.98 -29.57 -23.18
N GLY A 291 -74.11 -29.72 -24.50
CA GLY A 291 -73.14 -30.35 -25.40
C GLY A 291 -73.74 -30.55 -26.80
N LEU A 292 -72.90 -30.61 -27.84
CA LEU A 292 -73.35 -30.92 -29.19
C LEU A 292 -73.78 -32.39 -29.25
N ASP A 293 -75.09 -32.65 -29.34
CA ASP A 293 -75.65 -33.99 -29.52
C ASP A 293 -75.33 -34.51 -30.93
N GLU A 294 -74.25 -35.28 -31.04
CA GLU A 294 -74.19 -36.40 -31.98
C GLU A 294 -74.44 -37.68 -31.17
N ASN A 295 -75.72 -38.07 -31.04
CA ASN A 295 -76.24 -39.41 -30.73
C ASN A 295 -77.09 -39.53 -29.42
N PRO A 296 -78.42 -39.66 -29.53
CA PRO A 296 -79.34 -39.78 -28.38
C PRO A 296 -79.31 -41.13 -27.62
N GLU A 297 -78.45 -42.09 -27.99
CA GLU A 297 -78.40 -43.40 -27.31
C GLU A 297 -77.62 -43.44 -25.98
N LEU A 298 -76.88 -42.38 -25.61
CA LEU A 298 -76.05 -42.39 -24.38
C LEU A 298 -76.80 -41.88 -23.12
N ALA A 299 -77.97 -41.27 -23.27
CA ALA A 299 -78.74 -40.71 -22.16
C ALA A 299 -79.40 -41.78 -21.28
N ASP A 300 -79.73 -42.95 -21.84
CA ASP A 300 -80.39 -44.04 -21.11
C ASP A 300 -79.41 -44.90 -20.28
N ALA A 301 -78.10 -44.74 -20.51
CA ALA A 301 -77.05 -45.53 -19.84
C ALA A 301 -76.61 -44.95 -18.47
N ILE A 302 -76.95 -43.70 -18.14
CA ILE A 302 -76.48 -43.03 -16.91
C ILE A 302 -77.60 -42.91 -15.85
N GLN A 303 -78.85 -43.25 -16.19
CA GLN A 303 -79.96 -43.25 -15.23
C GLN A 303 -80.09 -44.57 -14.42
N LYS A 304 -79.13 -45.50 -14.58
CA LYS A 304 -79.08 -46.81 -13.91
C LYS A 304 -77.81 -47.08 -13.07
N ALA A 305 -77.03 -46.05 -12.75
CA ALA A 305 -75.94 -46.12 -11.77
C ALA A 305 -76.18 -45.09 -10.66
#